data_AF-A0A160P0I7-F1
#
_entry.id   AF-A0A160P0I7-F1
#
_cell.length_a   1.000
_cell.length_b   1.000
_cell.length_c   1.000
_cell.angle_alpha   90.00
_cell.angle_beta   90.00
_cell.angle_gamma   90.00
#
_symmetry.space_group_name_H-M   'P 1'
#
loop_
_entity.id
_entity.type
_entity.pdbx_description
1 polymer ?
#
loop_
_entity_poly.entity_id
_entity_poly.type
_entity_poly.pdbx_seq_one_letter_code
_entity_poly.pdbx_strand_id
1 'polypeptide(L)'
;MDRVALRGLKARGHHGVFPKEREEGQTFIVDVTLGLDTRPAAADDDLTKTVHYGIVAEEVVEIVRGEPVDLVETLAERIAEQCLKHAEVEEVEVVVHKPDAPITVPFDDVTVTITRSRA
;
A
#
# COMPACT_ATOMS: atom_id res chain seq x y z
N MET A 1 -12.77 13.13 -10.50
CA MET A 1 -11.64 12.40 -9.93
C MET A 1 -12.16 11.02 -9.61
N ASP A 2 -11.65 10.04 -10.35
CA ASP A 2 -12.07 8.66 -10.25
C ASP A 2 -11.12 7.94 -9.29
N ARG A 3 -11.51 6.75 -8.84
CA ARG A 3 -10.73 5.98 -7.87
C ARG A 3 -10.57 4.53 -8.31
N VAL A 4 -9.34 4.04 -8.23
CA VAL A 4 -9.01 2.62 -8.41
C VAL A 4 -8.56 2.09 -7.06
N ALA A 5 -9.29 1.11 -6.52
CA ALA A 5 -9.01 0.54 -5.21
C ALA A 5 -8.50 -0.90 -5.33
N LEU A 6 -7.29 -1.14 -4.83
CA LEU A 6 -6.71 -2.44 -4.57
C LEU A 6 -6.90 -2.77 -3.10
N ARG A 7 -7.49 -3.93 -2.79
CA ARG A 7 -7.76 -4.34 -1.41
C ARG A 7 -7.23 -5.73 -1.13
N GLY A 8 -6.74 -5.92 0.09
CA GLY A 8 -6.32 -7.22 0.58
C GLY A 8 -5.00 -7.70 -0.01
N LEU A 9 -4.07 -6.79 -0.36
CA LEU A 9 -2.74 -7.19 -0.84
C LEU A 9 -1.96 -7.79 0.33
N LYS A 10 -1.76 -9.11 0.31
CA LYS A 10 -1.11 -9.84 1.41
C LYS A 10 0.34 -10.14 1.07
N ALA A 11 1.23 -9.76 1.98
CA ALA A 11 2.63 -10.13 1.89
C ALA A 11 3.21 -10.39 3.28
N ARG A 12 4.19 -11.28 3.34
CA ARG A 12 4.96 -11.51 4.56
C ARG A 12 6.13 -10.54 4.57
N GLY A 13 6.18 -9.71 5.61
CA GLY A 13 7.22 -8.71 5.80
C GLY A 13 7.88 -8.87 7.16
N HIS A 14 9.07 -8.30 7.30
CA HIS A 14 9.86 -8.35 8.53
C HIS A 14 9.86 -7.00 9.27
N HIS A 15 8.77 -6.24 9.13
CA HIS A 15 8.64 -4.91 9.72
C HIS A 15 8.21 -4.98 11.20
N GLY A 16 8.71 -4.04 11.99
CA GLY A 16 8.41 -3.94 13.41
C GLY A 16 9.59 -3.45 14.23
N VAL A 17 9.28 -2.86 15.38
CA VAL A 17 10.24 -2.33 16.36
C VAL A 17 10.86 -3.46 17.16
N PHE A 18 10.14 -4.57 17.38
CA PHE A 18 10.63 -5.67 18.19
C PHE A 18 11.51 -6.62 17.36
N PRO A 19 12.70 -7.01 17.86
CA PRO A 19 13.62 -7.91 17.14
C PRO A 19 12.97 -9.22 16.70
N LYS A 20 12.07 -9.77 17.53
CA LYS A 20 11.32 -11.00 17.24
C LYS A 20 10.42 -10.87 16.02
N GLU A 21 9.78 -9.72 15.82
CA GLU A 21 8.95 -9.48 14.62
C GLU A 21 9.79 -9.47 13.34
N ARG A 22 11.02 -8.96 13.43
CA ARG A 22 11.96 -8.90 12.30
C ARG A 22 12.55 -10.26 11.97
N GLU A 23 12.71 -11.13 12.96
CA GLU A 23 13.24 -12.49 12.75
C GLU A 23 12.17 -13.44 12.21
N GLU A 24 10.99 -13.47 12.82
CA GLU A 24 9.92 -14.40 12.45
C GLU A 24 9.13 -13.92 11.22
N GLY A 25 9.03 -12.61 11.03
CA GLY A 25 8.18 -11.98 10.03
C GLY A 25 6.69 -12.18 10.31
N GLN A 26 5.86 -11.29 9.80
CA GLN A 26 4.41 -11.34 9.99
C GLN A 26 3.67 -11.00 8.70
N THR A 27 2.37 -11.31 8.66
CA THR A 27 1.54 -10.97 7.50
C THR A 27 1.11 -9.52 7.61
N PHE A 28 1.42 -8.74 6.59
CA PHE A 28 0.86 -7.41 6.39
C PHE A 28 -0.18 -7.49 5.28
N ILE A 29 -1.29 -6.78 5.48
CA ILE A 29 -2.32 -6.60 4.47
C ILE A 29 -2.32 -5.13 4.10
N VAL A 30 -2.31 -4.82 2.81
CA VAL A 30 -2.31 -3.44 2.33
C VAL A 30 -3.51 -3.22 1.42
N ASP A 31 -4.24 -2.14 1.70
CA ASP A 31 -5.22 -1.57 0.79
C ASP A 31 -4.63 -0.27 0.20
N VAL A 32 -4.77 -0.09 -1.11
CA VAL A 32 -4.31 1.10 -1.83
C VAL A 32 -5.44 1.64 -2.68
N THR A 33 -5.80 2.90 -2.47
CA THR A 33 -6.75 3.64 -3.31
C THR A 33 -6.00 4.72 -4.07
N LEU A 34 -5.98 4.62 -5.40
CA LEU A 34 -5.40 5.61 -6.29
C LEU A 34 -6.48 6.55 -6.80
N GLY A 35 -6.24 7.86 -6.69
CA GLY A 35 -7.03 8.91 -7.29
C GLY A 35 -6.42 9.36 -8.61
N LEU A 36 -7.17 9.19 -9.71
CA LEU A 36 -6.76 9.53 -11.07
C LEU A 36 -7.96 9.87 -11.94
N ASP A 37 -7.72 10.48 -13.10
CA ASP A 37 -8.75 10.66 -14.12
C ASP A 37 -8.77 9.45 -15.08
N THR A 38 -9.85 8.66 -15.04
CA THR A 38 -9.96 7.47 -15.91
C THR A 38 -10.64 7.76 -17.24
N ARG A 39 -11.17 8.97 -17.43
CA ARG A 39 -11.89 9.35 -18.66
C ARG A 39 -11.04 9.21 -19.95
N PRO A 40 -9.73 9.56 -19.98
CA PRO A 40 -8.91 9.38 -21.17
C PRO A 40 -8.71 7.91 -21.55
N ALA A 41 -8.57 7.02 -20.56
CA ALA A 41 -8.44 5.58 -20.80
C ALA A 41 -9.77 4.96 -21.24
N ALA A 42 -10.87 5.35 -20.59
CA ALA A 42 -12.21 4.88 -20.93
C ALA A 42 -12.68 5.33 -22.32
N ALA A 43 -12.19 6.46 -22.83
CA ALA A 43 -12.55 6.96 -24.15
C ALA A 43 -12.01 6.08 -25.29
N ASP A 44 -10.82 5.51 -25.11
CA ASP A 44 -10.10 4.77 -26.16
C ASP A 44 -9.86 3.29 -25.81
N ASP A 45 -10.37 2.81 -24.66
CA ASP A 45 -10.10 1.48 -24.09
C ASP A 45 -8.59 1.16 -24.02
N ASP A 46 -7.80 2.16 -23.63
CA ASP A 46 -6.34 2.13 -23.70
C ASP A 46 -5.71 2.06 -22.30
N LEU A 47 -5.19 0.87 -21.97
CA LEU A 47 -4.47 0.59 -20.72
C LEU A 47 -3.20 1.43 -20.54
N THR A 48 -2.66 2.02 -21.60
CA THR A 48 -1.48 2.91 -21.51
C THR A 48 -1.82 4.32 -21.02
N LYS A 49 -3.12 4.66 -20.96
CA LYS A 49 -3.62 5.96 -20.49
C LYS A 49 -4.19 5.90 -19.07
N THR A 50 -3.97 4.79 -18.35
CA THR A 50 -4.37 4.59 -16.97
C THR A 50 -3.27 3.89 -16.19
N VAL A 51 -3.36 3.91 -14.87
CA VAL A 51 -2.42 3.15 -14.05
C VAL A 51 -2.71 1.66 -14.14
N HIS A 52 -1.69 0.89 -14.53
CA HIS A 52 -1.76 -0.56 -14.50
C HIS A 52 -1.72 -1.07 -13.05
N TYR A 53 -2.89 -1.23 -12.45
CA TYR A 53 -3.06 -1.66 -11.06
C TYR A 53 -2.36 -3.00 -10.75
N GLY A 54 -2.13 -3.87 -11.74
CA GLY A 54 -1.31 -5.08 -11.55
C GLY A 54 0.16 -4.79 -11.24
N ILE A 55 0.75 -3.76 -11.87
CA ILE A 55 2.13 -3.35 -11.59
C ILE A 55 2.18 -2.74 -10.20
N VAL A 56 1.22 -1.87 -9.87
CA VAL A 56 1.12 -1.28 -8.52
C VAL A 56 0.99 -2.36 -7.44
N ALA A 57 0.17 -3.39 -7.66
CA ALA A 57 0.03 -4.49 -6.72
C ALA A 57 1.36 -5.25 -6.49
N GLU A 58 2.11 -5.51 -7.56
CA GLU A 58 3.45 -6.12 -7.45
C GLU A 58 4.43 -5.20 -6.72
N GLU A 59 4.48 -3.92 -7.07
CA GLU A 59 5.35 -2.93 -6.41
C GLU A 59 5.06 -2.83 -4.91
N VAL A 60 3.78 -2.78 -4.51
CA VAL A 60 3.36 -2.76 -3.10
C VAL A 60 3.85 -4.01 -2.38
N VAL A 61 3.65 -5.19 -2.98
CA VAL A 61 4.07 -6.47 -2.38
C VAL A 61 5.59 -6.53 -2.23
N GLU A 62 6.34 -6.06 -3.21
CA GLU A 62 7.81 -6.02 -3.14
C GLU A 62 8.31 -5.04 -2.08
N ILE A 63 7.65 -3.89 -1.88
CA ILE A 63 7.98 -2.98 -0.77
C ILE A 63 7.76 -3.64 0.59
N VAL A 64 6.66 -4.38 0.76
CA VAL A 64 6.36 -5.12 2.00
C VAL A 64 7.32 -6.30 2.23
N ARG A 65 7.82 -6.93 1.17
CA ARG A 65 8.82 -8.01 1.28
C ARG A 65 10.26 -7.53 1.40
N GLY A 66 10.49 -6.27 1.04
CA GLY A 66 11.80 -5.67 0.89
C GLY A 66 12.44 -5.30 2.22
N GLU A 67 13.11 -4.16 2.22
CA GLU A 67 13.88 -3.70 3.37
C GLU A 67 12.99 -3.51 4.61
N PRO A 68 13.30 -4.19 5.73
CA PRO A 68 12.56 -4.04 6.97
C PRO A 68 12.61 -2.60 7.49
N VAL A 69 11.48 -2.12 7.99
CA VAL A 69 11.34 -0.82 8.64
C VAL A 69 10.74 -1.02 10.03
N ASP A 70 11.02 -0.10 10.92
CA ASP A 70 10.58 -0.22 12.32
C ASP A 70 9.10 0.17 12.47
N LEU A 71 8.63 1.12 11.66
CA LEU A 71 7.29 1.70 11.72
C LEU A 71 6.45 1.34 10.50
N VAL A 72 5.18 1.00 10.72
CA VAL A 72 4.21 0.76 9.64
C VAL A 72 3.84 2.06 8.92
N GLU A 73 3.98 3.19 9.59
CA GLU A 73 3.88 4.53 9.02
C GLU A 73 4.93 4.74 7.93
N THR A 74 6.17 4.31 8.17
CA THR A 74 7.25 4.37 7.18
C THR A 74 6.98 3.43 6.01
N LEU A 75 6.43 2.24 6.28
CA LEU A 75 6.02 1.32 5.23
C LEU A 75 4.91 1.92 4.36
N ALA A 76 3.89 2.49 4.98
CA ALA A 76 2.80 3.16 4.29
C ALA A 76 3.31 4.34 3.44
N GLU A 77 4.24 5.15 3.97
CA GLU A 77 4.85 6.27 3.25
C GLU A 77 5.62 5.78 2.01
N ARG A 78 6.46 4.75 2.14
CA ARG A 78 7.19 4.16 1.00
C ARG A 78 6.25 3.68 -0.09
N ILE A 79 5.13 3.06 0.28
CA ILE A 79 4.10 2.61 -0.65
C ILE A 79 3.44 3.80 -1.34
N ALA A 80 3.06 4.83 -0.59
CA ALA A 80 2.44 6.04 -1.14
C ALA A 80 3.40 6.76 -2.12
N GLU A 81 4.66 6.94 -1.74
CA GLU A 81 5.69 7.52 -2.61
C GLU A 81 5.88 6.72 -3.89
N GLN A 82 5.89 5.39 -3.82
CA GLN A 82 5.98 4.54 -5.02
C GLN A 82 4.76 4.71 -5.92
N CYS A 83 3.54 4.71 -5.36
CA CYS A 83 2.31 4.91 -6.12
C CYS A 83 2.28 6.29 -6.80
N LEU A 84 2.75 7.33 -6.10
CA LEU A 84 2.85 8.69 -6.63
C LEU A 84 3.99 8.87 -7.65
N LYS A 85 4.77 7.84 -8.00
CA LYS A 85 5.68 7.92 -9.16
C LYS A 85 4.94 7.80 -10.48
N HIS A 86 3.79 7.12 -10.49
CA HIS A 86 2.90 7.02 -11.66
C HIS A 86 2.31 8.40 -11.95
N ALA A 87 2.51 8.91 -13.16
CA ALA A 87 2.22 10.30 -13.54
C ALA A 87 0.72 10.63 -13.47
N GLU A 88 -0.11 9.62 -13.68
CA GLU A 88 -1.56 9.65 -13.72
C GLU A 88 -2.18 9.71 -12.32
N VAL A 89 -1.43 9.34 -11.27
CA VAL A 89 -1.90 9.34 -9.89
C VAL A 89 -1.74 10.73 -9.28
N GLU A 90 -2.86 11.35 -8.93
CA GLU A 90 -2.93 12.66 -8.28
C GLU A 90 -3.00 12.53 -6.75
N GLU A 91 -3.64 11.47 -6.25
CA GLU A 91 -3.81 11.17 -4.83
C GLU A 91 -3.63 9.67 -4.60
N VAL A 92 -3.10 9.30 -3.44
CA VAL A 92 -3.09 7.92 -2.98
C VAL A 92 -3.49 7.86 -1.50
N GLU A 93 -4.35 6.92 -1.18
CA GLU A 93 -4.63 6.49 0.19
C GLU A 93 -4.06 5.08 0.38
N VAL A 94 -3.25 4.89 1.41
CA VAL A 94 -2.66 3.61 1.76
C VAL A 94 -3.12 3.22 3.16
N VAL A 95 -3.69 2.03 3.29
CA VAL A 95 -4.03 1.42 4.57
C VAL A 95 -3.15 0.20 4.77
N VAL A 96 -2.35 0.19 5.84
CA VAL A 96 -1.55 -0.95 6.24
C VAL A 96 -2.18 -1.59 7.46
N HIS A 97 -2.55 -2.86 7.33
CA HIS A 97 -3.14 -3.69 8.37
C HIS A 97 -2.09 -4.59 8.99
N LYS A 98 -2.12 -4.70 10.31
CA LYS A 98 -1.22 -5.51 11.12
C LYS A 98 -2.06 -6.40 12.06
N PRO A 99 -2.68 -7.48 11.53
CA PRO A 99 -3.56 -8.35 12.30
C PRO A 99 -2.81 -9.11 13.40
N ASP A 100 -1.53 -9.40 13.19
CA ASP A 100 -0.67 -10.12 14.14
C ASP A 100 0.13 -9.18 15.06
N ALA A 101 -0.32 -7.93 15.25
CA ALA A 101 0.36 -6.95 16.10
C ALA A 101 0.54 -7.50 17.54
N PRO A 102 1.71 -7.28 18.18
CA PRO A 102 2.01 -7.82 19.51
C PRO A 102 1.30 -7.05 20.63
N ILE A 103 -0.03 -7.10 20.62
CA ILE A 103 -0.92 -6.43 21.58
C ILE A 103 -1.52 -7.50 22.50
N THR A 104 -1.50 -7.24 23.81
CA THR A 104 -1.91 -8.21 24.84
C THR A 104 -3.42 -8.29 25.05
N VAL A 105 -4.18 -7.33 24.50
CA VAL A 105 -5.65 -7.32 24.54
C VAL A 105 -6.23 -7.91 23.26
N PRO A 106 -7.43 -8.51 23.29
CA PRO A 106 -8.10 -8.96 22.07
C PRO A 106 -8.42 -7.79 21.13
N PHE A 107 -8.09 -7.94 19.86
CA PHE A 107 -8.44 -7.02 18.78
C PHE A 107 -8.64 -7.82 17.49
N ASP A 108 -9.40 -7.27 16.54
CA ASP A 108 -9.59 -7.90 15.23
C ASP A 108 -8.51 -7.47 14.24
N ASP A 109 -8.17 -6.17 14.23
CA ASP A 109 -7.16 -5.62 13.34
C ASP A 109 -6.63 -4.27 13.84
N VAL A 110 -5.40 -3.93 13.45
CA VAL A 110 -4.79 -2.62 13.67
C VAL A 110 -4.35 -2.06 12.33
N THR A 111 -4.84 -0.86 12.02
CA THR A 111 -4.61 -0.24 10.72
C THR A 111 -3.97 1.14 10.86
N VAL A 112 -3.03 1.44 9.98
CA VAL A 112 -2.55 2.81 9.75
C VAL A 112 -3.01 3.25 8.36
N THR A 113 -3.66 4.40 8.29
CA THR A 113 -4.13 4.99 7.03
C THR A 113 -3.42 6.32 6.81
N ILE A 114 -2.82 6.48 5.63
CA ILE A 114 -2.26 7.75 5.18
C ILE A 114 -2.83 8.15 3.84
N THR A 115 -2.95 9.46 3.62
CA THR A 115 -3.31 10.03 2.31
C THR A 115 -2.21 11.00 1.88
N ARG A 116 -1.77 10.88 0.63
CA ARG A 116 -0.76 11.76 0.02
C ARG A 116 -1.27 12.19 -1.35
N SER A 117 -1.02 13.44 -1.73
CA SER A 117 -1.37 13.99 -3.04
C SER A 117 -0.15 14.64 -3.67
N ARG A 118 -0.12 14.69 -5.02
CA ARG A 118 0.82 15.56 -5.73
C ARG A 118 0.42 17.01 -5.45
N ALA A 119 1.37 17.81 -4.97
CA ALA A 119 1.20 19.25 -4.77
C ALA A 119 1.40 20.03 -6.07
#